data_AF-A0A834I5I8-F1
#
_entry.id   AF-A0A834I5I8-F1
#
_cell.length_a   1.000
_cell.length_b   1.000
_cell.length_c   1.000
_cell.angle_alpha   90.00
_cell.angle_beta   90.00
_cell.angle_gamma   90.00
#
_symmetry.space_group_name_H-M   'P 1'
#
loop_
_entity.id
_entity.type
_entity.pdbx_description
1 polymer ?
#
loop_
_entity_poly.entity_id
_entity_poly.type
_entity_poly.pdbx_seq_one_letter_code
_entity_poly.pdbx_strand_id
1 'polypeptide(L)'
;NANGVYLNVPMPGHTIGESVLQQTVDSVQILTDLVQSNDIIFLLMDSRESRWLPTLLGAYYKKIVINSALGFDSYLVMRHGCISEVATSPDPVINVDGYKIIRGENLGCYFCNDITAPGDSMKNRTLDQQCTVTRPGVAQIAGALAVELAVSILQHDKGLAAPAFFKVSPTAQDLDPEDESQCILGLIPHSIRGFLCSFNQILPATMKYDKCVACSDAILNEYKEKGIDFLLKVFNSSKHLEDVTKLTDMFKDINLDEVLEFSDEDFD
;
A
#
# COMPACT_ATOMS: atom_id res chain seq x y z
N ASN A 1 5.81 19.67 -20.57
CA ASN A 1 5.28 20.54 -19.49
C ASN A 1 5.59 19.87 -18.16
N ALA A 2 6.24 20.59 -17.23
CA ALA A 2 6.50 20.12 -15.87
C ALA A 2 6.07 21.23 -14.90
N ASN A 3 5.42 20.87 -13.79
CA ASN A 3 4.98 21.79 -12.76
C ASN A 3 5.47 21.28 -11.40
N GLY A 4 5.96 22.18 -10.54
CA GLY A 4 6.40 21.87 -9.18
C GLY A 4 5.53 22.60 -8.18
N VAL A 5 5.01 21.87 -7.18
CA VAL A 5 4.17 22.43 -6.12
C VAL A 5 4.87 22.19 -4.79
N TYR A 6 5.12 23.27 -4.05
CA TYR A 6 5.60 23.18 -2.67
C TYR A 6 4.40 22.90 -1.76
N LEU A 7 4.34 21.70 -1.21
CA LEU A 7 3.18 21.21 -0.45
C LEU A 7 3.63 20.33 0.71
N ASN A 8 3.08 20.57 1.89
CA ASN A 8 3.27 19.71 3.05
C ASN A 8 2.13 18.69 3.12
N VAL A 9 2.46 17.39 3.15
CA VAL A 9 1.46 16.33 3.29
C VAL A 9 1.24 16.05 4.79
N PRO A 10 0.03 16.26 5.32
CA PRO A 10 -0.26 15.98 6.72
C PRO A 10 -0.14 14.49 7.05
N MET A 11 0.48 14.18 8.18
CA MET A 11 0.75 12.82 8.62
C MET A 11 -0.20 12.42 9.75
N PRO A 12 -0.77 11.21 9.75
CA PRO A 12 -1.52 10.67 10.89
C PRO A 12 -0.73 10.73 12.20
N GLY A 13 -1.42 11.00 13.31
CA GLY A 13 -0.83 11.05 14.65
C GLY A 13 0.04 12.27 14.96
N HIS A 14 0.16 13.24 14.05
CA HIS A 14 0.85 14.51 14.28
C HIS A 14 -0.17 15.62 14.55
N THR A 15 -0.33 16.00 15.81
CA THR A 15 -1.32 16.98 16.25
C THR A 15 -1.16 18.31 15.52
N ILE A 16 -2.28 18.79 14.96
CA ILE A 16 -2.32 20.07 14.24
C ILE A 16 -2.72 21.15 15.24
N GLY A 17 -1.84 22.11 15.48
CA GLY A 17 -2.16 23.30 16.26
C GLY A 17 -3.14 24.23 15.53
N GLU A 18 -3.94 24.99 16.28
CA GLU A 18 -4.95 25.91 15.73
C GLU A 18 -4.35 26.91 14.71
N SER A 19 -3.09 27.32 14.92
CA SER A 19 -2.39 28.25 14.03
C SER A 19 -2.08 27.69 12.64
N VAL A 20 -2.01 26.36 12.48
CA VAL A 20 -1.64 25.69 11.22
C VAL A 20 -2.86 25.00 10.59
N LEU A 21 -4.01 25.00 11.27
CA LEU A 21 -5.21 24.29 10.84
C LEU A 21 -5.65 24.68 9.42
N GLN A 22 -5.77 25.99 9.15
CA GLN A 22 -6.19 26.46 7.83
C GLN A 22 -5.20 26.05 6.74
N GLN A 23 -3.90 26.19 7.00
CA GLN A 23 -2.85 25.79 6.06
C GLN A 23 -2.90 24.29 5.75
N THR A 24 -3.19 23.46 6.76
CA THR A 24 -3.36 22.02 6.57
C THR A 24 -4.58 21.72 5.70
N VAL A 25 -5.71 22.37 5.93
CA VAL A 25 -6.92 22.20 5.10
C VAL A 25 -6.64 22.58 3.65
N ASP A 26 -5.99 23.73 3.43
CA ASP A 26 -5.61 24.18 2.09
C ASP A 26 -4.66 23.18 1.42
N SER A 27 -3.71 22.63 2.18
CA SER A 27 -2.76 21.62 1.68
C SER A 27 -3.47 20.31 1.28
N VAL A 28 -4.44 19.86 2.07
CA VAL A 28 -5.27 18.70 1.74
C VAL A 28 -6.07 18.94 0.45
N GLN A 29 -6.63 20.15 0.29
CA GLN A 29 -7.37 20.49 -0.92
C GLN A 29 -6.47 20.47 -2.15
N ILE A 30 -5.31 21.11 -2.08
CA ILE A 30 -4.33 21.11 -3.19
C ILE A 30 -3.91 19.69 -3.53
N LEU A 31 -3.62 18.84 -2.53
CA LEU A 31 -3.26 17.44 -2.77
C LEU A 31 -4.41 16.68 -3.45
N THR A 32 -5.64 16.92 -3.02
CA THR A 32 -6.84 16.28 -3.57
C THR A 32 -7.02 16.67 -5.05
N ASP A 33 -6.86 17.94 -5.38
CA ASP A 33 -6.97 18.44 -6.76
C ASP A 33 -5.86 17.86 -7.65
N LEU A 34 -4.63 17.75 -7.13
CA LEU A 34 -3.52 17.11 -7.84
C LEU A 34 -3.79 15.63 -8.09
N VAL A 35 -4.33 14.90 -7.11
CA VAL A 35 -4.70 13.49 -7.27
C VAL A 35 -5.80 13.32 -8.32
N GLN A 36 -6.83 14.17 -8.32
CA GLN A 36 -7.93 14.07 -9.28
C GLN A 36 -7.49 14.42 -10.71
N SER A 37 -6.63 15.43 -10.87
CA SER A 37 -6.19 15.91 -12.18
C SER A 37 -5.15 15.04 -12.88
N ASN A 38 -4.51 14.11 -12.15
CA ASN A 38 -3.51 13.19 -12.70
C ASN A 38 -4.04 11.75 -12.80
N ASP A 39 -3.50 10.97 -13.75
CA ASP A 39 -3.94 9.59 -14.00
C ASP A 39 -3.19 8.56 -13.14
N ILE A 40 -1.89 8.79 -12.93
CA ILE A 40 -0.99 7.91 -12.18
C ILE A 40 -0.34 8.70 -11.05
N ILE A 41 -0.28 8.08 -9.88
CA ILE A 41 0.28 8.64 -8.65
C ILE A 41 1.46 7.78 -8.22
N PHE A 42 2.65 8.37 -8.16
CA PHE A 42 3.83 7.72 -7.61
C PHE A 42 4.04 8.17 -6.16
N LEU A 43 3.97 7.23 -5.21
CA LEU A 43 4.27 7.48 -3.80
C LEU A 43 5.75 7.22 -3.55
N LEU A 44 6.52 8.31 -3.59
CA LEU A 44 7.98 8.32 -3.43
C LEU A 44 8.41 9.00 -2.12
N MET A 45 7.60 8.81 -1.07
CA MET A 45 7.75 9.52 0.20
C MET A 45 8.75 8.82 1.11
N ASP A 46 9.27 9.55 2.10
CA ASP A 46 10.33 9.14 3.02
C ASP A 46 9.80 8.49 4.30
N SER A 47 8.49 8.56 4.58
CA SER A 47 7.90 7.96 5.77
C SER A 47 6.65 7.13 5.44
N ARG A 48 6.32 6.21 6.33
CA ARG A 48 5.09 5.43 6.22
C ARG A 48 3.86 6.32 6.42
N GLU A 49 3.91 7.25 7.36
CA GLU A 49 2.77 8.09 7.75
C GLU A 49 2.37 9.03 6.60
N SER A 50 3.36 9.61 5.93
CA SER A 50 3.13 10.55 4.83
C SER A 50 2.45 9.90 3.62
N ARG A 51 2.65 8.59 3.40
CA ARG A 51 1.98 7.82 2.33
C ARG A 51 0.50 7.57 2.58
N TRP A 52 0.01 7.71 3.82
CA TRP A 52 -1.34 7.30 4.18
C TRP A 52 -2.40 8.12 3.43
N LEU A 53 -2.32 9.45 3.48
CA LEU A 53 -3.31 10.32 2.85
C LEU A 53 -3.34 10.15 1.31
N PRO A 54 -2.21 10.19 0.58
CA PRO A 54 -2.20 9.88 -0.84
C PRO A 54 -2.73 8.48 -1.19
N THR A 55 -2.49 7.48 -0.33
CA THR A 55 -3.04 6.13 -0.52
C THR A 55 -4.56 6.13 -0.42
N LEU A 56 -5.11 6.79 0.60
CA LEU A 56 -6.56 6.94 0.79
C LEU A 56 -7.19 7.64 -0.42
N LEU A 57 -6.64 8.78 -0.84
CA LEU A 57 -7.16 9.55 -1.97
C LEU A 57 -7.05 8.76 -3.28
N GLY A 58 -5.94 8.07 -3.52
CA GLY A 58 -5.77 7.23 -4.70
C GLY A 58 -6.78 6.08 -4.76
N ALA A 59 -7.05 5.43 -3.63
CA ALA A 59 -8.09 4.40 -3.54
C ALA A 59 -9.50 4.99 -3.76
N TYR A 60 -9.81 6.13 -3.14
CA TYR A 60 -11.12 6.80 -3.23
C TYR A 60 -11.43 7.28 -4.64
N TYR A 61 -10.47 7.93 -5.31
CA TYR A 61 -10.62 8.42 -6.69
C TYR A 61 -10.29 7.38 -7.76
N LYS A 62 -10.08 6.11 -7.38
CA LYS A 62 -9.82 4.98 -8.28
C LYS A 62 -8.65 5.24 -9.25
N LYS A 63 -7.55 5.79 -8.71
CA LYS A 63 -6.35 6.15 -9.47
C LYS A 63 -5.34 5.01 -9.48
N ILE A 64 -4.47 4.98 -10.49
CA ILE A 64 -3.33 4.07 -10.50
C ILE A 64 -2.30 4.60 -9.50
N VAL A 65 -2.05 3.85 -8.43
CA VAL A 65 -1.07 4.21 -7.41
C VAL A 65 0.09 3.23 -7.44
N ILE A 66 1.30 3.74 -7.65
CA ILE A 66 2.55 3.00 -7.56
C ILE A 66 3.30 3.48 -6.33
N ASN A 67 3.49 2.61 -5.36
CA ASN A 67 4.28 2.89 -4.18
C ASN A 67 5.71 2.38 -4.34
N SER A 68 6.68 3.21 -3.96
CA SER A 68 8.09 2.83 -3.86
C SER A 68 8.62 3.15 -2.47
N ALA A 69 9.27 2.17 -1.86
CA ALA A 69 9.89 2.26 -0.54
C ALA A 69 11.29 1.67 -0.57
N LEU A 70 12.22 2.32 0.14
CA LEU A 70 13.64 1.96 0.13
C LEU A 70 14.08 1.64 1.56
N GLY A 71 14.75 0.51 1.73
CA GLY A 71 15.57 0.21 2.89
C GLY A 71 17.06 0.42 2.57
N PHE A 72 17.93 0.04 3.50
CA PHE A 72 19.38 0.17 3.33
C PHE A 72 19.91 -0.54 2.07
N ASP A 73 19.58 -1.82 1.88
CA ASP A 73 20.03 -2.65 0.76
C ASP A 73 18.87 -3.40 0.06
N SER A 74 17.63 -2.98 0.33
CA SER A 74 16.42 -3.57 -0.23
C SER A 74 15.43 -2.49 -0.67
N TYR A 75 14.48 -2.88 -1.51
CA TYR A 75 13.41 -2.00 -1.98
C TYR A 75 12.10 -2.74 -2.12
N LEU A 76 11.00 -1.99 -2.10
CA LEU A 76 9.67 -2.44 -2.42
C LEU A 76 9.08 -1.50 -3.47
N VAL A 77 8.63 -2.06 -4.59
CA VAL A 77 7.80 -1.37 -5.58
C VAL A 77 6.49 -2.13 -5.67
N MET A 78 5.35 -1.46 -5.53
CA MET A 78 4.05 -2.15 -5.62
C MET A 78 2.97 -1.26 -6.22
N ARG A 79 1.98 -1.88 -6.84
CA ARG A 79 0.75 -1.21 -7.28
C ARG A 79 -0.38 -1.46 -6.29
N HIS A 80 -1.22 -0.46 -6.05
CA HIS A 80 -2.41 -0.65 -5.24
C HIS A 80 -3.55 -1.26 -6.08
N GLY A 81 -4.47 -1.97 -5.43
CA GLY A 81 -5.66 -2.49 -6.08
C GLY A 81 -6.70 -1.43 -6.41
N CYS A 82 -7.60 -1.77 -7.34
CA CYS A 82 -8.79 -0.98 -7.64
C CYS A 82 -9.92 -1.34 -6.68
N ILE A 83 -10.79 -0.39 -6.35
CA ILE A 83 -12.06 -0.73 -5.72
C ILE A 83 -13.13 -0.71 -6.80
N SER A 84 -13.60 -1.91 -7.17
CA SER A 84 -14.73 -2.09 -8.07
C SER A 84 -16.01 -2.18 -7.24
N GLU A 85 -17.02 -1.39 -7.62
CA GLU A 85 -18.37 -1.45 -7.02
C GLU A 85 -19.14 -2.70 -7.48
N VAL A 86 -18.66 -3.35 -8.54
CA VAL A 86 -19.28 -4.55 -9.11
C VAL A 86 -18.45 -5.75 -8.67
N ALA A 87 -18.87 -6.39 -7.57
CA ALA A 87 -18.35 -7.69 -7.16
C ALA A 87 -18.75 -8.72 -8.23
N THR A 88 -17.96 -8.83 -9.30
CA THR A 88 -18.34 -9.56 -10.50
C THR A 88 -18.13 -11.08 -10.34
N SER A 89 -17.50 -11.53 -9.25
CA SER A 89 -17.31 -12.94 -8.92
C SER A 89 -16.99 -13.15 -7.44
N PRO A 90 -17.49 -14.24 -6.81
CA PRO A 90 -17.29 -14.50 -5.38
C PRO A 90 -15.86 -14.90 -5.00
N ASP A 91 -15.08 -15.47 -5.93
CA ASP A 91 -13.72 -15.95 -5.63
C ASP A 91 -12.65 -14.90 -5.96
N PRO A 92 -11.95 -14.34 -4.96
CA PRO A 92 -10.94 -13.31 -5.16
C PRO A 92 -9.61 -13.85 -5.70
N VAL A 93 -9.39 -15.17 -5.57
CA VAL A 93 -8.16 -15.87 -5.94
C VAL A 93 -8.49 -17.06 -6.82
N ILE A 94 -7.81 -17.14 -7.96
CA ILE A 94 -7.84 -18.31 -8.84
C ILE A 94 -6.54 -19.08 -8.59
N ASN A 95 -6.66 -20.36 -8.22
CA ASN A 95 -5.51 -21.24 -8.09
C ASN A 95 -5.30 -21.95 -9.43
N VAL A 96 -4.11 -21.80 -9.99
CA VAL A 96 -3.62 -22.51 -11.17
C VAL A 96 -2.41 -23.31 -10.73
N ASP A 97 -2.07 -24.41 -11.40
CA ASP A 97 -1.00 -25.31 -10.97
C ASP A 97 0.31 -24.57 -10.65
N GLY A 98 0.60 -24.43 -9.35
CA GLY A 98 1.79 -23.73 -8.83
C GLY A 98 1.71 -22.20 -8.74
N TYR A 99 0.59 -21.58 -9.16
CA TYR A 99 0.35 -20.13 -9.12
C TYR A 99 -0.95 -19.76 -8.41
N LYS A 100 -0.94 -18.61 -7.76
CA LYS A 100 -2.13 -17.92 -7.25
C LYS A 100 -2.32 -16.64 -8.02
N ILE A 101 -3.50 -16.47 -8.62
CA ILE A 101 -3.85 -15.28 -9.37
C ILE A 101 -4.82 -14.46 -8.53
N ILE A 102 -4.41 -13.27 -8.12
CA ILE A 102 -5.27 -12.33 -7.39
C ILE A 102 -5.81 -11.33 -8.42
N ARG A 103 -7.14 -11.15 -8.44
CA ARG A 103 -7.77 -10.15 -9.33
C ARG A 103 -7.30 -8.75 -8.94
N GLY A 104 -7.14 -7.85 -9.91
CA GLY A 104 -6.67 -6.48 -9.66
C GLY A 104 -7.55 -5.67 -8.67
N GLU A 105 -8.83 -6.00 -8.62
CA GLU A 105 -9.82 -5.40 -7.70
C GLU A 105 -9.62 -5.81 -6.23
N ASN A 106 -8.93 -6.93 -6.00
CA ASN A 106 -8.71 -7.50 -4.67
C ASN A 106 -7.25 -7.35 -4.21
N LEU A 107 -6.44 -6.55 -4.90
CA LEU A 107 -5.06 -6.32 -4.50
C LEU A 107 -4.98 -5.37 -3.30
N GLY A 108 -4.10 -5.71 -2.36
CA GLY A 108 -3.84 -4.88 -1.19
C GLY A 108 -3.10 -3.59 -1.52
N CYS A 109 -3.29 -2.57 -0.69
CA CYS A 109 -2.42 -1.39 -0.68
C CYS A 109 -1.20 -1.61 0.23
N TYR A 110 -0.31 -0.62 0.31
CA TYR A 110 0.85 -0.63 1.20
C TYR A 110 0.52 -0.98 2.66
N PHE A 111 -0.65 -0.56 3.15
CA PHE A 111 -1.09 -0.76 4.53
C PHE A 111 -1.90 -2.05 4.76
N CYS A 112 -2.14 -2.88 3.74
CA CYS A 112 -2.91 -4.13 3.92
C CYS A 112 -2.11 -5.24 4.61
N ASN A 113 -0.78 -5.17 4.57
CA ASN A 113 0.10 -6.21 5.12
C ASN A 113 0.51 -5.93 6.57
N ASP A 114 -0.03 -4.86 7.16
CA ASP A 114 0.31 -4.45 8.52
C ASP A 114 -0.96 -4.40 9.37
N ILE A 115 -0.87 -4.94 10.59
CA ILE A 115 -1.93 -4.98 11.59
C ILE A 115 -1.93 -3.73 12.49
N THR A 116 -1.05 -2.76 12.26
CA THR A 116 -0.94 -1.52 13.05
C THR A 116 -1.37 -0.29 12.25
N ALA A 117 -2.03 0.69 12.88
CA ALA A 117 -2.27 1.97 12.22
C ALA A 117 -0.96 2.76 12.06
N PRO A 118 -0.80 3.55 10.97
CA PRO A 118 0.29 4.51 10.90
C PRO A 118 0.13 5.52 12.05
N GLY A 119 1.04 5.44 13.02
CA GLY A 119 1.17 6.35 14.14
C GLY A 119 2.64 6.70 14.32
N ASP A 120 2.93 7.68 15.18
CA ASP A 120 4.26 8.28 15.40
C ASP A 120 5.40 7.24 15.32
N SER A 121 6.02 7.19 14.15
CA SER A 121 6.91 6.09 13.78
C SER A 121 8.25 6.19 14.47
N MET A 122 8.58 7.30 15.14
CA MET A 122 9.82 7.51 15.90
C MET A 122 10.14 6.37 16.88
N LYS A 123 9.18 5.51 17.24
CA LYS A 123 9.36 4.40 18.17
C LYS A 123 9.48 2.99 17.56
N ASN A 124 9.07 2.74 16.30
CA ASN A 124 9.07 1.37 15.73
C ASN A 124 9.60 1.32 14.29
N ARG A 125 10.82 0.77 14.13
CA ARG A 125 11.63 0.78 12.90
C ARG A 125 11.04 -0.10 11.80
N THR A 126 10.32 0.50 10.86
CA THR A 126 9.96 -0.12 9.56
C THR A 126 11.00 0.22 8.48
N LEU A 127 10.98 -0.49 7.35
CA LEU A 127 11.89 -0.35 6.20
C LEU A 127 12.09 1.12 5.76
N ASP A 128 11.03 1.92 5.87
CA ASP A 128 10.99 3.33 5.49
C ASP A 128 11.74 4.28 6.43
N GLN A 129 12.06 3.88 7.65
CA GLN A 129 12.69 4.80 8.61
C GLN A 129 14.22 4.88 8.50
N GLN A 130 14.81 4.24 7.48
CA GLN A 130 16.24 4.28 7.20
C GLN A 130 16.58 5.17 5.99
N CYS A 131 15.78 6.19 5.70
CA CYS A 131 15.96 7.08 4.56
C CYS A 131 17.25 7.93 4.55
N THR A 132 18.15 7.82 5.53
CA THR A 132 19.44 8.53 5.50
C THR A 132 20.62 7.68 5.03
N VAL A 133 20.49 6.34 4.98
CA VAL A 133 21.56 5.48 4.47
C VAL A 133 20.96 4.40 3.60
N THR A 134 21.01 4.59 2.29
CA THR A 134 20.69 3.53 1.30
C THR A 134 21.91 3.30 0.42
N ARG A 135 22.10 2.05 -0.02
CA ARG A 135 23.10 1.76 -1.05
C ARG A 135 22.70 2.52 -2.33
N PRO A 136 23.62 3.26 -2.98
CA PRO A 136 23.26 4.17 -4.08
C PRO A 136 22.50 3.55 -5.27
N GLY A 137 22.66 2.24 -5.50
CA GLY A 137 21.96 1.53 -6.57
C GLY A 137 20.49 1.24 -6.29
N VAL A 138 20.05 1.25 -5.02
CA VAL A 138 18.67 0.88 -4.61
C VAL A 138 17.65 1.79 -5.27
N ALA A 139 17.84 3.11 -5.16
CA ALA A 139 16.89 4.11 -5.66
C ALA A 139 16.73 4.04 -7.19
N GLN A 140 17.83 3.78 -7.92
CA GLN A 140 17.79 3.68 -9.39
C GLN A 140 17.00 2.44 -9.83
N ILE A 141 17.23 1.30 -9.17
CA ILE A 141 16.52 0.06 -9.48
C ILE A 141 15.03 0.20 -9.17
N ALA A 142 14.69 0.72 -7.98
CA ALA A 142 13.31 0.91 -7.58
C ALA A 142 12.58 1.90 -8.50
N GLY A 143 13.23 3.01 -8.88
CA GLY A 143 12.68 3.99 -9.83
C GLY A 143 12.42 3.40 -11.21
N ALA A 144 13.37 2.63 -11.75
CA ALA A 144 13.20 1.95 -13.03
C ALA A 144 12.02 0.97 -13.00
N LEU A 145 11.97 0.11 -11.98
CA LEU A 145 10.89 -0.88 -11.82
C LEU A 145 9.52 -0.23 -11.60
N ALA A 146 9.45 0.91 -10.89
CA ALA A 146 8.20 1.64 -10.70
C ALA A 146 7.64 2.18 -12.01
N VAL A 147 8.50 2.71 -12.88
CA VAL A 147 8.10 3.19 -14.20
C VAL A 147 7.70 2.03 -15.11
N GLU A 148 8.49 0.96 -15.18
CA GLU A 148 8.15 -0.22 -15.99
C GLU A 148 6.82 -0.84 -15.54
N LEU A 149 6.58 -0.94 -14.23
CA LEU A 149 5.30 -1.43 -13.71
C LEU A 149 4.13 -0.54 -14.14
N ALA A 150 4.30 0.79 -14.11
CA ALA A 150 3.27 1.73 -14.55
C ALA A 150 2.97 1.58 -16.05
N VAL A 151 4.01 1.48 -16.89
CA VAL A 151 3.85 1.30 -18.33
C VAL A 151 3.16 -0.03 -18.64
N SER A 152 3.55 -1.13 -17.98
CA SER A 152 2.92 -2.44 -18.17
C SER A 152 1.44 -2.44 -17.78
N ILE A 153 1.05 -1.71 -16.73
CA ILE A 153 -0.38 -1.52 -16.37
C ILE A 153 -1.12 -0.78 -17.48
N LEU A 154 -0.54 0.27 -18.05
CA LEU A 154 -1.17 1.05 -19.13
C LEU A 154 -1.36 0.26 -20.42
N GLN A 155 -0.48 -0.71 -20.70
CA GLN A 155 -0.57 -1.56 -21.90
C GLN A 155 -1.54 -2.73 -21.75
N HIS A 156 -1.99 -3.04 -20.53
CA HIS A 156 -2.89 -4.15 -20.29
C HIS A 156 -4.35 -3.71 -20.47
N ASP A 157 -5.16 -4.50 -21.19
CA ASP A 157 -6.57 -4.16 -21.52
C ASP A 157 -7.42 -3.80 -20.29
N LYS A 158 -7.16 -4.49 -19.16
CA LYS A 158 -7.84 -4.25 -17.87
C LYS A 158 -7.28 -3.09 -17.04
N GLY A 159 -6.17 -2.47 -17.45
CA GLY A 159 -5.53 -1.35 -16.75
C GLY A 159 -5.31 -1.64 -15.25
N LEU A 160 -5.87 -0.77 -14.40
CA LEU A 160 -5.79 -0.90 -12.93
C LEU A 160 -6.36 -2.23 -12.39
N ALA A 161 -7.31 -2.85 -13.10
CA ALA A 161 -7.89 -4.14 -12.73
C ALA A 161 -7.09 -5.36 -13.24
N ALA A 162 -5.89 -5.15 -13.80
CA ALA A 162 -5.01 -6.23 -14.23
C ALA A 162 -4.73 -7.22 -13.07
N PRO A 163 -4.82 -8.54 -13.31
CA PRO A 163 -4.55 -9.55 -12.29
C PRO A 163 -3.06 -9.57 -11.91
N ALA A 164 -2.75 -10.04 -10.71
CA ALA A 164 -1.38 -10.29 -10.28
C ALA A 164 -1.16 -11.79 -10.09
N PHE A 165 -0.06 -12.29 -10.65
CA PHE A 165 0.35 -13.68 -10.55
C PHE A 165 1.37 -13.83 -9.42
N PHE A 166 1.15 -14.81 -8.56
CA PHE A 166 2.05 -15.14 -7.45
C PHE A 166 2.45 -16.61 -7.54
N LYS A 167 3.76 -16.86 -7.70
CA LYS A 167 4.31 -18.21 -7.74
C LYS A 167 4.35 -18.79 -6.32
N VAL A 168 3.65 -19.90 -6.09
CA VAL A 168 3.55 -20.55 -4.78
C VAL A 168 4.55 -21.69 -4.64
N SER A 169 4.84 -22.39 -5.75
CA SER A 169 5.81 -23.48 -5.76
C SER A 169 7.05 -23.15 -6.58
N PRO A 170 8.27 -23.34 -6.05
CA PRO A 170 9.50 -23.18 -6.84
C PRO A 170 9.63 -24.24 -7.95
N THR A 171 8.90 -25.36 -7.86
CA THR A 171 8.88 -26.43 -8.86
C THR A 171 7.77 -26.28 -9.90
N ALA A 172 6.95 -25.23 -9.82
CA ALA A 172 5.92 -24.99 -10.81
C ALA A 172 6.57 -24.73 -12.17
N GLN A 173 6.02 -25.40 -13.20
CA GLN A 173 6.30 -25.10 -14.61
C GLN A 173 5.98 -23.64 -14.88
N ASP A 174 6.58 -23.08 -15.92
CA ASP A 174 6.28 -21.70 -16.33
C ASP A 174 4.79 -21.57 -16.69
N LEU A 175 4.25 -20.36 -16.55
CA LEU A 175 2.83 -20.11 -16.84
C LEU A 175 2.55 -20.47 -18.31
N ASP A 176 1.31 -20.87 -18.61
CA ASP A 176 0.92 -21.07 -19.99
C ASP A 176 1.20 -19.78 -20.80
N PRO A 177 1.75 -19.87 -22.02
CA PRO A 177 2.11 -18.70 -22.80
C PRO A 177 0.93 -17.73 -23.03
N GLU A 178 -0.29 -18.23 -23.04
CA GLU A 178 -1.51 -17.40 -23.11
C GLU A 178 -1.69 -16.52 -21.88
N ASP A 179 -1.40 -17.03 -20.67
CA ASP A 179 -1.46 -16.28 -19.41
C ASP A 179 -0.30 -15.30 -19.26
N GLU A 180 0.89 -15.65 -19.75
CA GLU A 180 2.03 -14.71 -19.80
C GLU A 180 1.82 -13.60 -20.83
N SER A 181 1.11 -13.89 -21.92
CA SER A 181 0.84 -12.94 -23.02
C SER A 181 -0.29 -11.95 -22.73
N GLN A 182 -0.89 -11.95 -21.53
CA GLN A 182 -1.96 -11.01 -21.16
C GLN A 182 -1.53 -9.53 -21.27
N CYS A 183 -0.23 -9.25 -21.21
CA CYS A 183 0.32 -7.94 -21.58
C CYS A 183 1.54 -8.11 -22.49
N ILE A 184 1.65 -7.22 -23.48
CA ILE A 184 2.76 -7.20 -24.44
C ILE A 184 4.14 -6.96 -23.78
N LEU A 185 4.17 -6.40 -22.57
CA LEU A 185 5.38 -6.15 -21.78
C LEU A 185 5.63 -7.24 -20.72
N GLY A 186 4.86 -8.33 -20.75
CA GLY A 186 4.96 -9.46 -19.83
C GLY A 186 4.10 -9.31 -18.56
N LEU A 187 4.45 -10.05 -17.53
CA LEU A 187 3.67 -10.17 -16.29
C LEU A 187 3.60 -8.86 -15.51
N ILE A 188 2.45 -8.62 -14.86
CA ILE A 188 2.18 -7.43 -14.05
C ILE A 188 2.12 -7.81 -12.58
N PRO A 189 3.26 -7.78 -11.85
CA PRO A 189 3.29 -8.14 -10.45
C PRO A 189 2.45 -7.19 -9.59
N HIS A 190 2.03 -7.67 -8.42
CA HIS A 190 1.44 -6.81 -7.39
C HIS A 190 2.52 -6.03 -6.66
N SER A 191 3.54 -6.74 -6.16
CA SER A 191 4.69 -6.15 -5.51
C SER A 191 5.99 -6.81 -5.97
N ILE A 192 7.05 -6.02 -6.03
CA ILE A 192 8.41 -6.41 -6.37
C ILE A 192 9.26 -6.05 -5.16
N ARG A 193 9.87 -7.05 -4.53
CA ARG A 193 10.82 -6.85 -3.44
C ARG A 193 12.20 -7.33 -3.88
N GLY A 194 13.17 -6.44 -3.83
CA GLY A 194 14.54 -6.76 -4.19
C GLY A 194 15.48 -6.65 -3.00
N PHE A 195 16.49 -7.51 -2.98
CA PHE A 195 17.53 -7.57 -1.96
C PHE A 195 18.90 -7.55 -2.64
N LEU A 196 19.65 -6.45 -2.49
CA LEU A 196 20.96 -6.29 -3.12
C LEU A 196 22.06 -7.11 -2.44
N CYS A 197 21.85 -7.59 -1.22
CA CYS A 197 22.80 -8.46 -0.54
C CYS A 197 22.88 -9.84 -1.20
N SER A 198 21.75 -10.37 -1.65
CA SER A 198 21.63 -11.68 -2.31
C SER A 198 21.42 -11.60 -3.83
N PHE A 199 21.34 -10.38 -4.38
CA PHE A 199 21.00 -10.13 -5.79
C PHE A 199 19.71 -10.84 -6.23
N ASN A 200 18.75 -10.94 -5.32
CA ASN A 200 17.50 -11.65 -5.53
C ASN A 200 16.30 -10.69 -5.60
N GLN A 201 15.28 -11.06 -6.37
CA GLN A 201 13.99 -10.38 -6.44
C GLN A 201 12.86 -11.39 -6.26
N ILE A 202 11.86 -11.02 -5.49
CA ILE A 202 10.65 -11.81 -5.26
C ILE A 202 9.41 -11.00 -5.62
N LEU A 203 8.35 -11.67 -6.08
CA LEU A 203 7.13 -11.04 -6.56
C LEU A 203 5.90 -11.40 -5.71
N PRO A 204 5.85 -11.04 -4.41
CA PRO A 204 4.69 -11.38 -3.58
C PRO A 204 3.44 -10.63 -4.04
N ALA A 205 2.29 -11.25 -3.81
CA ALA A 205 0.99 -10.61 -3.98
C ALA A 205 0.17 -10.78 -2.70
N THR A 206 -0.52 -9.71 -2.31
CA THR A 206 -1.34 -9.71 -1.10
C THR A 206 -2.74 -9.20 -1.41
N MET A 207 -3.72 -9.81 -0.74
CA MET A 207 -5.11 -9.43 -0.91
C MET A 207 -5.43 -8.16 -0.12
N LYS A 208 -6.46 -7.44 -0.55
CA LYS A 208 -7.10 -6.39 0.23
C LYS A 208 -7.50 -6.96 1.58
N TYR A 209 -7.12 -6.26 2.64
CA TYR A 209 -7.51 -6.60 4.00
C TYR A 209 -8.75 -5.81 4.39
N ASP A 210 -9.79 -6.49 4.87
CA ASP A 210 -11.08 -5.90 5.20
C ASP A 210 -10.98 -4.81 6.28
N LYS A 211 -10.04 -4.96 7.22
CA LYS A 211 -9.78 -3.99 8.29
C LYS A 211 -8.57 -3.08 8.01
N CYS A 212 -8.20 -2.91 6.74
CA CYS A 212 -7.10 -2.01 6.38
C CYS A 212 -7.38 -0.56 6.78
N VAL A 213 -6.41 0.09 7.41
CA VAL A 213 -6.47 1.49 7.86
C VAL A 213 -6.46 2.55 6.75
N ALA A 214 -6.29 2.14 5.49
CA ALA A 214 -6.24 3.04 4.34
C ALA A 214 -7.29 2.73 3.27
N CYS A 215 -7.39 1.48 2.80
CA CYS A 215 -8.25 1.12 1.68
C CYS A 215 -9.46 0.24 2.06
N SER A 216 -9.76 0.06 3.34
CA SER A 216 -10.99 -0.66 3.75
C SER A 216 -12.23 0.14 3.38
N ASP A 217 -13.34 -0.57 3.16
CA ASP A 217 -14.61 0.08 2.82
C ASP A 217 -15.13 0.94 3.99
N ALA A 218 -14.81 0.56 5.24
CA ALA A 218 -15.13 1.36 6.43
C ALA A 218 -14.46 2.74 6.39
N ILE A 219 -13.16 2.79 6.10
CA ILE A 219 -12.39 4.04 6.03
C ILE A 219 -12.84 4.92 4.86
N LEU A 220 -13.10 4.30 3.71
CA LEU A 220 -13.53 5.05 2.52
C LEU A 220 -14.93 5.63 2.67
N ASN A 221 -15.85 4.91 3.31
CA ASN A 221 -17.18 5.40 3.62
C ASN A 221 -17.12 6.54 4.65
N GLU A 222 -16.29 6.42 5.68
CA GLU A 222 -16.09 7.48 6.67
C GLU A 222 -15.52 8.76 6.02
N TYR A 223 -14.54 8.62 5.12
CA TYR A 223 -14.03 9.75 4.34
C TYR A 223 -15.11 10.35 3.41
N LYS A 224 -15.94 9.51 2.77
CA LYS A 224 -17.05 9.96 1.93
C LYS A 224 -18.08 10.78 2.69
N GLU A 225 -18.39 10.40 3.92
CA GLU A 225 -19.41 11.06 4.74
C GLU A 225 -18.91 12.33 5.44
N LYS A 226 -17.68 12.29 5.97
CA LYS A 226 -17.16 13.35 6.87
C LYS A 226 -16.05 14.19 6.24
N GLY A 227 -15.46 13.75 5.13
CA GLY A 227 -14.44 14.49 4.38
C GLY A 227 -13.30 14.99 5.26
N ILE A 228 -13.11 16.30 5.28
CA ILE A 228 -12.02 16.96 6.01
C ILE A 228 -12.09 16.75 7.53
N ASP A 229 -13.28 16.66 8.12
CA ASP A 229 -13.44 16.49 9.56
C ASP A 229 -12.91 15.13 10.03
N PHE A 230 -13.06 14.11 9.20
CA PHE A 230 -12.43 12.81 9.44
C PHE A 230 -10.91 12.90 9.36
N LEU A 231 -10.38 13.54 8.31
CA LEU A 231 -8.93 13.69 8.14
C LEU A 231 -8.29 14.44 9.33
N LEU A 232 -8.91 15.53 9.79
CA LEU A 232 -8.43 16.28 10.95
C LEU A 232 -8.41 15.44 12.23
N LYS A 233 -9.40 14.55 12.44
CA LYS A 233 -9.39 13.60 13.56
C LYS A 233 -8.25 12.60 13.46
N VAL A 234 -7.99 12.08 12.25
CA VAL A 234 -6.89 11.13 12.00
C VAL A 234 -5.51 11.78 12.24
N PHE A 235 -5.32 13.02 11.78
CA PHE A 235 -4.07 13.74 11.99
C PHE A 235 -3.83 13.98 13.48
N ASN A 236 -4.87 14.32 14.25
CA ASN A 236 -4.76 14.51 15.69
C ASN A 236 -4.65 13.20 16.50
N SER A 237 -5.12 12.07 15.96
CA SER A 237 -5.09 10.77 16.65
C SER A 237 -5.07 9.61 15.67
N SER A 238 -3.94 8.88 15.64
CA SER A 238 -3.81 7.65 14.86
C SER A 238 -4.75 6.53 15.34
N LYS A 239 -5.15 6.54 16.63
CA LYS A 239 -6.12 5.59 17.21
C LYS A 239 -7.48 5.66 16.52
N HIS A 240 -7.85 6.82 15.99
CA HIS A 240 -9.13 6.94 15.28
C HIS A 240 -9.21 5.99 14.08
N LEU A 241 -8.08 5.69 13.42
CA LEU A 241 -8.05 4.72 12.33
C LEU A 241 -8.29 3.29 12.83
N GLU A 242 -7.76 2.93 14.00
CA GLU A 242 -7.93 1.61 14.61
C GLU A 242 -9.38 1.41 15.08
N ASP A 243 -10.01 2.46 15.60
CA ASP A 243 -11.38 2.43 16.08
C ASP A 243 -12.37 2.29 14.90
N VAL A 244 -12.16 3.03 13.81
CA VAL A 244 -13.00 2.92 12.59
C VAL A 244 -12.86 1.55 11.94
N THR A 245 -11.66 0.97 11.94
CA THR A 245 -11.41 -0.37 11.37
C THR A 245 -11.73 -1.52 12.33
N LYS A 246 -12.16 -1.22 13.57
CA LYS A 246 -12.38 -2.21 14.65
C LYS A 246 -11.16 -3.10 14.89
N LEU A 247 -9.97 -2.57 14.66
CA LEU A 247 -8.73 -3.23 15.06
C LEU A 247 -8.58 -3.18 16.59
N THR A 248 -9.05 -2.11 17.22
CA THR A 248 -9.06 -1.96 18.69
C THR A 248 -9.79 -3.11 19.39
N ASP A 249 -10.90 -3.59 18.81
CA ASP A 249 -11.66 -4.71 19.38
C ASP A 249 -10.94 -6.04 19.18
N MET A 250 -10.30 -6.22 18.02
CA MET A 250 -9.48 -7.41 17.74
C MET A 250 -8.28 -7.51 18.69
N PHE A 251 -7.62 -6.40 19.01
CA PHE A 251 -6.53 -6.39 19.99
C PHE A 251 -7.00 -6.64 21.43
N LYS A 252 -8.27 -6.36 21.75
CA LYS A 252 -8.86 -6.71 23.05
C LYS A 252 -9.28 -8.18 23.12
N ASP A 253 -9.76 -8.72 22.01
CA ASP A 253 -10.17 -10.13 21.90
C ASP A 253 -8.97 -11.08 21.87
N ILE A 254 -7.79 -10.61 21.41
CA ILE A 254 -6.51 -11.30 21.63
C ILE A 254 -6.15 -11.12 23.11
N ASN A 255 -6.65 -12.02 23.95
CA ASN A 255 -6.25 -12.12 25.35
C ASN A 255 -4.72 -12.18 25.44
N LEU A 256 -4.09 -11.13 25.99
CA LEU A 256 -2.66 -11.12 26.31
C LEU A 256 -2.26 -12.29 27.23
N ASP A 257 -3.24 -12.83 27.97
CA ASP A 257 -3.06 -13.96 28.89
C ASP A 257 -2.81 -15.30 28.16
N GLU A 258 -3.35 -15.52 26.95
CA GLU A 258 -3.12 -16.78 26.19
C GLU A 258 -1.78 -16.79 25.44
N VAL A 259 -1.20 -15.62 25.15
CA VAL A 259 0.07 -15.52 24.41
C VAL A 259 1.28 -15.69 25.35
N LEU A 260 1.12 -15.41 26.64
CA LEU A 260 2.17 -15.55 27.66
C LEU A 260 2.40 -17.00 28.13
N GLU A 261 1.49 -17.94 27.85
CA GLU A 261 1.63 -19.36 28.27
C GLU A 261 2.56 -20.20 27.36
N PHE A 262 3.18 -19.61 26.33
CA PHE A 262 4.09 -20.34 25.41
C PHE A 262 5.59 -20.05 25.60
N SER A 263 5.99 -19.37 26.68
CA SER A 263 7.41 -19.24 27.04
C SER A 263 7.62 -19.60 28.50
N ASP A 264 8.07 -20.85 28.76
CA ASP A 264 9.11 -21.20 29.76
C ASP A 264 9.06 -22.65 30.28
N GLU A 265 8.53 -23.64 29.56
CA GLU A 265 8.78 -25.07 29.88
C GLU A 265 8.99 -25.88 28.60
N ASP A 266 10.26 -26.22 28.29
CA ASP A 266 10.73 -27.47 27.65
C ASP A 266 12.09 -27.30 26.95
N PHE A 267 13.16 -27.18 27.75
CA PHE A 267 14.51 -27.60 27.37
C PHE A 267 15.27 -28.02 28.64
N ASP A 268 15.02 -29.26 29.08
CA ASP A 268 15.99 -30.05 29.86
C ASP A 268 16.99 -30.75 28.91
#